data_AF-A0A8H7ETG8-F1
#
_entry.id   AF-A0A8H7ETG8-F1
#
_cell.length_a   1.000
_cell.length_b   1.000
_cell.length_c   1.000
_cell.angle_alpha   90.00
_cell.angle_beta   90.00
_cell.angle_gamma   90.00
#
_symmetry.space_group_name_H-M   'P 1'
#
loop_
_entity.id
_entity.type
_entity.pdbx_description
1 polymer ?
#
loop_
_entity_poly.entity_id
_entity_poly.type
_entity_poly.pdbx_seq_one_letter_code
_entity_poly.pdbx_strand_id
1 'polypeptide(L)'
;MDDQLSVDEISDSKISLENIIEPALPTRSPNTNSDDGDNEPLIYAARSRPSSLNSIPSRSPSNHSLASSSNAAKSSITVNRTRPSPTRKGGSPGAERAIVGQMLTSSTIFYDIPMSDAFSELLERYLPHEERPQRDMLSDTDKNKGPEVLVGLVMNNMWRSVARYARQKLVQTDPTDLEEIFQLWYTRLLALTKLGLYQLASAEFDKLGDLNRPELTYEYYPQAYPDCSGSIVPFELLVLWASLPAWLKAPLTALERISMLAIRCKKMQLKTDSALWRKREIQMYLVLATKLMEMQDFAAATSTMEMILQHYATNPNGDEDIDILSGLGRLYVQLGDIASAENIFGRIESQREVSTSTSIEEVIKINRALLLIAKGKWNQAYNVLQEVVHTNNENLLAIERLRTLTAENPTIAGACETVLMNMCTLFELRYESPTEKQIDVMKQVSRWIGDNFRAECLRLQP
;
A
#
# COMPACT_ATOMS: atom_id res chain seq x y z
N MET A 1 9.71 -41.97 16.95
CA MET A 1 10.86 -41.50 16.14
C MET A 1 10.30 -41.20 14.76
N ASP A 2 9.35 -40.29 14.58
CA ASP A 2 9.26 -38.89 15.03
C ASP A 2 10.44 -38.06 14.54
N ASP A 3 10.30 -37.54 13.32
CA ASP A 3 10.84 -36.26 12.92
C ASP A 3 9.66 -35.42 12.40
N GLN A 4 9.20 -34.51 13.26
CA GLN A 4 8.22 -33.47 12.98
C GLN A 4 8.96 -32.30 12.32
N LEU A 5 8.69 -32.06 11.04
CA LEU A 5 9.02 -30.80 10.36
C LEU A 5 8.02 -29.72 10.82
N SER A 6 8.54 -28.59 11.27
CA SER A 6 7.78 -27.43 11.75
C SER A 6 6.96 -26.78 10.63
N VAL A 7 5.70 -26.44 10.95
CA VAL A 7 4.68 -25.90 10.04
C VAL A 7 5.03 -24.50 9.50
N ASP A 8 6.05 -23.83 10.03
CA ASP A 8 6.51 -22.52 9.56
C ASP A 8 7.13 -22.56 8.15
N GLU A 9 7.67 -23.70 7.68
CA GLU A 9 8.29 -23.80 6.34
C GLU A 9 7.30 -24.10 5.20
N ILE A 10 6.02 -24.41 5.51
CA ILE A 10 5.03 -24.75 4.48
C ILE A 10 4.22 -23.51 4.03
N SER A 11 4.27 -22.41 4.78
CA SER A 11 3.65 -21.13 4.38
C SER A 11 4.46 -20.37 3.31
N ASP A 12 5.75 -20.68 3.16
CA ASP A 12 6.67 -19.98 2.24
C ASP A 12 6.57 -20.44 0.77
N SER A 13 5.71 -21.41 0.45
CA SER A 13 5.57 -21.97 -0.91
C SER A 13 4.30 -21.55 -1.68
N LYS A 14 3.47 -20.65 -1.13
CA LYS A 14 2.29 -20.11 -1.83
C LYS A 14 2.50 -18.64 -2.17
N ILE A 15 3.03 -18.40 -3.38
CA ILE A 15 3.02 -17.14 -4.17
C ILE A 15 2.50 -15.93 -3.37
N SER A 16 3.42 -15.25 -2.66
CA SER A 16 3.10 -14.08 -1.86
C SER A 16 2.63 -12.94 -2.77
N LEU A 17 1.32 -12.66 -2.70
CA LEU A 17 0.68 -11.43 -3.22
C LEU A 17 1.29 -10.15 -2.61
N GLU A 18 2.13 -10.27 -1.56
CA GLU A 18 2.93 -9.19 -0.97
C GLU A 18 3.86 -8.50 -1.99
N ASN A 19 4.33 -9.20 -3.03
CA ASN A 19 5.20 -8.62 -4.05
C ASN A 19 4.45 -7.84 -5.16
N ILE A 20 3.11 -7.85 -5.16
CA ILE A 20 2.29 -7.33 -6.27
C ILE A 20 1.64 -5.97 -5.93
N ILE A 21 1.66 -5.56 -4.66
CA ILE A 21 0.92 -4.39 -4.19
C ILE A 21 1.80 -3.56 -3.26
N GLU A 22 2.93 -3.10 -3.77
CA GLU A 22 3.55 -1.90 -3.22
C GLU A 22 2.67 -0.68 -3.58
N PRO A 23 2.33 0.20 -2.63
CA PRO A 23 1.93 1.55 -3.00
C PRO A 23 3.14 2.18 -3.69
N ALA A 24 2.99 2.51 -4.98
CA ALA A 24 4.03 3.10 -5.80
C ALA A 24 4.66 4.35 -5.14
N LEU A 25 5.73 4.12 -4.39
CA LEU A 25 6.88 5.02 -4.31
C LEU A 25 7.86 4.54 -5.40
N PRO A 26 8.51 5.44 -6.13
CA PRO A 26 9.33 5.05 -7.26
C PRO A 26 10.64 4.42 -6.78
N THR A 27 10.79 3.10 -6.91
CA THR A 27 12.09 2.45 -6.86
C THR A 27 12.23 1.37 -7.93
N ARG A 28 13.20 1.63 -8.83
CA ARG A 28 14.05 0.72 -9.63
C ARG A 28 13.42 -0.25 -10.64
N SER A 29 13.75 -0.01 -11.91
CA SER A 29 13.68 -0.93 -13.04
C SER A 29 14.78 -2.03 -12.97
N PRO A 30 14.52 -3.25 -13.46
CA PRO A 30 15.50 -4.34 -13.47
C PRO A 30 16.38 -4.28 -14.74
N ASN A 31 17.70 -4.27 -14.57
CA ASN A 31 18.64 -4.48 -15.67
C ASN A 31 18.88 -5.98 -15.90
N THR A 32 18.57 -6.43 -17.11
CA THR A 32 19.01 -7.70 -17.68
C THR A 32 20.43 -7.55 -18.24
N ASN A 33 21.40 -8.33 -17.75
CA ASN A 33 22.29 -9.16 -18.57
C ASN A 33 23.24 -9.98 -17.68
N SER A 34 23.38 -11.23 -18.10
CA SER A 34 24.20 -12.35 -17.62
C SER A 34 25.70 -12.06 -17.57
N ASP A 35 26.39 -12.45 -16.49
CA ASP A 35 27.28 -13.63 -16.45
C ASP A 35 27.89 -13.83 -15.04
N ASP A 36 27.86 -15.08 -14.58
CA ASP A 36 28.63 -15.80 -13.55
C ASP A 36 29.12 -15.15 -12.23
N GLY A 37 28.81 -15.86 -11.12
CA GLY A 37 29.72 -16.05 -10.00
C GLY A 37 29.16 -15.72 -8.60
N ASP A 38 28.77 -16.76 -7.87
CA ASP A 38 28.70 -16.84 -6.39
C ASP A 38 27.68 -15.95 -5.64
N ASN A 39 26.44 -16.46 -5.52
CA ASN A 39 25.46 -16.01 -4.52
C ASN A 39 25.39 -17.01 -3.35
N GLU A 40 26.12 -16.75 -2.27
CA GLU A 40 25.78 -17.22 -0.93
C GLU A 40 25.09 -16.09 -0.15
N PRO A 41 23.86 -16.25 0.36
CA PRO A 41 23.26 -15.27 1.26
C PRO A 41 23.83 -15.45 2.69
N LEU A 42 24.53 -14.43 3.17
CA LEU A 42 25.14 -14.38 4.50
C LEU A 42 24.10 -14.46 5.63
N ILE A 43 24.12 -15.60 6.31
CA ILE A 43 23.59 -15.86 7.64
C ILE A 43 24.40 -15.05 8.66
N TYR A 44 23.74 -14.25 9.51
CA TYR A 44 24.36 -13.79 10.76
C TYR A 44 23.66 -14.38 11.98
N ALA A 45 24.36 -15.34 12.57
CA ALA A 45 24.03 -16.03 13.80
C ALA A 45 24.24 -15.15 15.03
N ALA A 46 23.29 -15.25 15.97
CA ALA A 46 23.45 -14.84 17.34
C ALA A 46 24.45 -15.75 18.09
N ARG A 47 25.29 -15.17 18.95
CA ARG A 47 25.93 -15.90 20.06
C ARG A 47 25.83 -15.12 21.37
N SER A 48 25.57 -15.88 22.42
CA SER A 48 25.04 -15.46 23.72
C SER A 48 26.12 -15.28 24.81
N ARG A 49 25.72 -14.48 25.84
CA ARG A 49 26.02 -14.56 27.31
C ARG A 49 27.32 -13.97 27.92
N PRO A 50 27.40 -13.72 29.26
CA PRO A 50 26.34 -13.40 30.27
C PRO A 50 26.67 -12.30 31.34
N SER A 51 25.60 -11.80 32.01
CA SER A 51 25.44 -11.33 33.42
C SER A 51 26.50 -10.50 34.19
N SER A 52 26.11 -9.34 34.76
CA SER A 52 25.98 -9.11 36.23
C SER A 52 25.60 -7.67 36.64
N LEU A 53 24.58 -7.58 37.52
CA LEU A 53 24.36 -6.74 38.71
C LEU A 53 24.87 -5.27 38.75
N ASN A 54 23.93 -4.31 38.95
CA ASN A 54 23.83 -3.55 40.21
C ASN A 54 22.58 -2.67 40.32
N SER A 55 22.24 -2.42 41.58
CA SER A 55 20.98 -2.00 42.22
C SER A 55 20.69 -0.48 42.28
N ILE A 56 19.39 -0.11 42.17
CA ILE A 56 18.49 0.75 43.02
C ILE A 56 19.19 1.92 43.83
N PRO A 57 18.61 3.13 44.06
CA PRO A 57 17.19 3.31 44.38
C PRO A 57 16.42 4.63 44.09
N SER A 58 15.10 4.42 43.96
CA SER A 58 13.90 5.18 44.37
C SER A 58 13.98 6.66 44.79
N ARG A 59 13.03 7.45 44.28
CA ARG A 59 12.31 8.48 45.05
C ARG A 59 10.99 8.88 44.38
N SER A 60 9.87 8.48 44.98
CA SER A 60 8.57 9.14 44.89
C SER A 60 8.54 10.34 45.87
N PRO A 61 7.66 11.35 45.65
CA PRO A 61 6.52 11.44 46.57
C PRO A 61 5.21 12.02 46.00
N SER A 62 4.15 11.65 46.75
CA SER A 62 2.97 12.43 47.15
C SER A 62 1.86 12.79 46.16
N ASN A 63 0.76 12.05 46.34
CA ASN A 63 -0.63 12.42 46.13
C ASN A 63 -1.01 13.77 46.77
N HIS A 64 -1.75 14.60 46.05
CA HIS A 64 -2.71 15.53 46.62
C HIS A 64 -4.06 15.37 45.92
N SER A 65 -5.03 14.93 46.72
CA SER A 65 -6.46 14.90 46.43
C SER A 65 -7.08 16.25 46.79
N LEU A 66 -7.89 16.80 45.88
CA LEU A 66 -8.86 17.86 46.19
C LEU A 66 -10.14 17.56 45.43
N ALA A 67 -11.16 17.14 46.18
CA ALA A 67 -12.53 17.03 45.72
C ALA A 67 -13.20 18.40 45.81
N SER A 68 -13.98 18.76 44.78
CA SER A 68 -15.07 19.72 44.93
C SER A 68 -16.25 19.30 44.05
N SER A 69 -17.37 19.10 44.73
CA SER A 69 -18.68 18.75 44.21
C SER A 69 -19.44 19.99 43.75
N SER A 70 -20.18 19.90 42.66
CA SER A 70 -21.52 20.53 42.59
C SER A 70 -22.42 19.78 41.61
N ASN A 71 -23.66 19.60 42.07
CA ASN A 71 -24.73 18.80 41.49
C ASN A 71 -25.46 19.54 40.36
N ALA A 72 -25.92 18.80 39.34
CA ALA A 72 -27.16 19.13 38.62
C ALA A 72 -27.81 17.87 38.03
N ALA A 73 -28.93 17.50 38.65
CA ALA A 73 -30.14 16.83 38.16
C ALA A 73 -30.07 15.69 37.13
N LYS A 74 -30.43 14.51 37.67
CA LYS A 74 -30.81 13.26 37.01
C LYS A 74 -32.06 13.43 36.13
N SER A 75 -32.05 12.82 34.95
CA SER A 75 -33.26 12.21 34.37
C SER A 75 -33.00 10.71 34.20
N SER A 76 -33.87 9.93 34.81
CA SER A 76 -33.79 8.50 35.01
C SER A 76 -34.48 7.76 33.87
N ILE A 77 -33.74 6.93 33.13
CA ILE A 77 -34.29 5.79 32.41
C ILE A 77 -33.51 4.55 32.88
N THR A 78 -34.19 3.76 33.70
CA THR A 78 -33.71 2.50 34.25
C THR A 78 -33.62 1.47 33.14
N VAL A 79 -32.42 1.23 32.59
CA VAL A 79 -32.14 0.03 31.79
C VAL A 79 -31.58 -1.02 32.75
N ASN A 80 -32.39 -2.03 33.04
CA ASN A 80 -31.98 -3.22 33.79
C ASN A 80 -30.76 -3.85 33.11
N ARG A 81 -29.58 -3.67 33.72
CA ARG A 81 -28.33 -4.29 33.27
C ARG A 81 -28.28 -5.71 33.83
N THR A 82 -29.03 -6.64 33.24
CA THR A 82 -28.76 -8.07 33.40
C THR A 82 -27.48 -8.38 32.64
N ARG A 83 -26.40 -8.56 33.39
CA ARG A 83 -25.13 -9.13 32.95
C ARG A 83 -25.42 -10.48 32.27
N PRO A 84 -25.14 -10.70 30.97
CA PRO A 84 -25.16 -12.04 30.44
C PRO A 84 -23.96 -12.77 31.04
N SER A 85 -24.23 -13.76 31.88
CA SER A 85 -23.32 -14.87 32.12
C SER A 85 -22.98 -15.53 30.77
N PRO A 86 -21.77 -16.08 30.58
CA PRO A 86 -21.44 -16.78 29.35
C PRO A 86 -22.27 -18.06 29.31
N THR A 87 -23.39 -18.02 28.59
CA THR A 87 -24.16 -19.21 28.27
C THR A 87 -23.33 -20.06 27.33
N ARG A 88 -22.70 -21.07 27.91
CA ARG A 88 -22.17 -22.27 27.28
C ARG A 88 -23.18 -22.78 26.23
N LYS A 89 -22.91 -22.57 24.94
CA LYS A 89 -23.63 -23.24 23.85
C LYS A 89 -22.75 -24.37 23.35
N GLY A 90 -23.22 -25.60 23.53
CA GLY A 90 -22.59 -26.81 23.00
C GLY A 90 -22.90 -26.97 21.51
N GLY A 91 -22.33 -26.11 20.66
CA GLY A 91 -22.16 -26.40 19.24
C GLY A 91 -20.86 -27.17 19.02
N SER A 92 -20.82 -28.06 18.02
CA SER A 92 -19.52 -28.55 17.53
C SER A 92 -18.70 -27.34 17.04
N PRO A 93 -17.41 -27.20 17.40
CA PRO A 93 -16.58 -26.07 16.97
C PRO A 93 -16.53 -25.88 15.44
N GLY A 94 -16.66 -26.99 14.69
CA GLY A 94 -16.78 -26.93 13.23
C GLY A 94 -18.09 -26.28 12.76
N ALA A 95 -19.17 -26.38 13.54
CA ALA A 95 -20.46 -25.79 13.19
C ALA A 95 -20.46 -24.27 13.35
N GLU A 96 -19.80 -23.74 14.39
CA GLU A 96 -19.68 -22.28 14.59
C GLU A 96 -18.84 -21.64 13.50
N ARG A 97 -17.70 -22.27 13.14
CA ARG A 97 -16.87 -21.84 12.01
C ARG A 97 -17.64 -21.86 10.69
N ALA A 98 -18.38 -22.94 10.43
CA ALA A 98 -19.22 -23.09 9.25
C ALA A 98 -20.32 -22.01 9.17
N ILE A 99 -20.93 -21.64 10.30
CA ILE A 99 -21.94 -20.57 10.33
C ILE A 99 -21.32 -19.22 9.92
N VAL A 100 -20.14 -18.88 10.45
CA VAL A 100 -19.44 -17.65 10.07
C VAL A 100 -19.12 -17.66 8.58
N GLY A 101 -18.52 -18.74 8.07
CA GLY A 101 -18.21 -18.83 6.64
C GLY A 101 -19.44 -18.83 5.74
N GLN A 102 -20.55 -19.48 6.12
CA GLN A 102 -21.80 -19.48 5.34
C GLN A 102 -22.37 -18.07 5.14
N MET A 103 -22.23 -17.20 6.15
CA MET A 103 -22.64 -15.81 6.04
C MET A 103 -21.73 -15.01 5.08
N LEU A 104 -20.45 -15.39 5.00
CA LEU A 104 -19.41 -14.73 4.20
C LEU A 104 -19.29 -15.27 2.77
N THR A 105 -19.86 -16.42 2.46
CA THR A 105 -19.89 -17.03 1.11
C THR A 105 -21.25 -16.90 0.42
N SER A 106 -22.25 -16.34 1.08
CA SER A 106 -23.59 -16.15 0.50
C SER A 106 -23.55 -15.26 -0.75
N SER A 107 -24.15 -15.74 -1.85
CA SER A 107 -24.18 -15.00 -3.12
C SER A 107 -24.88 -13.63 -3.04
N THR A 108 -25.72 -13.40 -2.03
CA THR A 108 -26.52 -12.18 -1.86
C THR A 108 -25.76 -11.00 -1.28
N ILE A 109 -24.54 -11.20 -0.77
CA ILE A 109 -23.76 -10.16 -0.12
C ILE A 109 -22.94 -9.31 -1.11
N PHE A 110 -22.81 -9.79 -2.34
CA PHE A 110 -21.98 -9.18 -3.38
C PHE A 110 -22.81 -8.33 -4.31
N TYR A 111 -22.36 -7.11 -4.58
CA TYR A 111 -22.98 -6.26 -5.58
C TYR A 111 -22.43 -6.53 -6.98
N ASP A 112 -23.23 -6.22 -7.99
CA ASP A 112 -22.83 -6.31 -9.38
C ASP A 112 -21.91 -5.15 -9.77
N ILE A 113 -20.95 -5.46 -10.65
CA ILE A 113 -19.90 -4.54 -11.07
C ILE A 113 -20.26 -4.00 -12.46
N PRO A 114 -20.26 -2.66 -12.68
CA PRO A 114 -20.52 -2.07 -13.98
C PRO A 114 -19.65 -2.67 -15.09
N MET A 115 -20.27 -2.92 -16.25
CA MET A 115 -19.61 -3.53 -17.40
C MET A 115 -18.70 -2.56 -18.16
N SER A 116 -19.05 -1.27 -18.22
CA SER A 116 -18.25 -0.23 -18.87
C SER A 116 -17.27 0.43 -17.90
N ASP A 117 -16.20 0.99 -18.46
CA ASP A 117 -15.28 1.90 -17.79
C ASP A 117 -15.27 3.27 -18.47
N ALA A 118 -14.78 4.29 -17.77
CA ALA A 118 -14.69 5.66 -18.29
C ALA A 118 -13.82 5.73 -19.56
N PHE A 119 -12.85 4.83 -19.72
CA PHE A 119 -12.04 4.78 -20.93
C PHE A 119 -12.80 4.25 -22.14
N SER A 120 -13.70 3.27 -21.98
CA SER A 120 -14.54 2.77 -23.08
C SER A 120 -15.47 3.87 -23.58
N GLU A 121 -16.03 4.67 -22.68
CA GLU A 121 -16.83 5.85 -23.03
C GLU A 121 -16.00 6.87 -23.83
N LEU A 122 -14.75 7.10 -23.42
CA LEU A 122 -13.81 7.97 -24.13
C LEU A 122 -13.48 7.44 -25.54
N LEU A 123 -13.23 6.12 -25.68
CA LEU A 123 -13.00 5.49 -26.98
C LEU A 123 -14.23 5.60 -27.88
N GLU A 124 -15.43 5.43 -27.34
CA GLU A 124 -16.67 5.54 -28.11
C GLU A 124 -16.86 6.94 -28.70
N ARG A 125 -16.46 7.97 -27.95
CA ARG A 125 -16.57 9.37 -28.35
C ARG A 125 -15.57 9.78 -29.43
N TYR A 126 -14.32 9.32 -29.32
CA TYR A 126 -13.23 9.80 -30.17
C TYR A 126 -12.88 8.85 -31.32
N LEU A 127 -13.28 7.57 -31.27
CA LEU A 127 -12.97 6.57 -32.30
C LEU A 127 -14.22 5.93 -32.92
N PRO A 128 -14.27 5.77 -34.25
CA PRO A 128 -15.27 4.96 -34.91
C PRO A 128 -15.12 3.48 -34.52
N HIS A 129 -16.22 2.73 -34.56
CA HIS A 129 -16.26 1.33 -34.08
C HIS A 129 -15.19 0.43 -34.70
N GLU A 130 -14.84 0.66 -35.96
CA GLU A 130 -13.83 -0.11 -36.72
C GLU A 130 -12.40 0.11 -36.23
N GLU A 131 -12.11 1.27 -35.63
CA GLU A 131 -10.78 1.63 -35.12
C GLU A 131 -10.61 1.32 -33.62
N ARG A 132 -11.66 0.83 -32.96
CA ARG A 132 -11.62 0.52 -31.52
C ARG A 132 -10.90 -0.81 -31.29
N PRO A 133 -9.81 -0.83 -30.50
CA PRO A 133 -9.12 -2.08 -30.19
C PRO A 133 -9.93 -2.97 -29.26
N GLN A 134 -9.73 -4.28 -29.37
CA GLN A 134 -10.25 -5.23 -28.40
C GLN A 134 -9.49 -5.10 -27.08
N ARG A 135 -10.23 -4.82 -26.01
CA ARG A 135 -9.69 -4.62 -24.64
C ARG A 135 -9.91 -5.82 -23.72
N ASP A 136 -10.90 -6.68 -24.02
CA ASP A 136 -11.14 -7.88 -23.23
C ASP A 136 -10.23 -9.01 -23.74
N MET A 137 -9.05 -9.14 -23.12
CA MET A 137 -8.00 -10.08 -23.55
C MET A 137 -8.30 -11.55 -23.21
N LEU A 138 -9.36 -11.83 -22.44
CA LEU A 138 -9.67 -13.20 -21.98
C LEU A 138 -11.02 -13.67 -22.50
N SER A 139 -10.98 -14.79 -23.23
CA SER A 139 -12.18 -15.53 -23.59
C SER A 139 -12.93 -16.00 -22.34
N ASP A 140 -14.27 -16.10 -22.39
CA ASP A 140 -15.06 -16.64 -21.28
C ASP A 140 -14.65 -18.07 -20.88
N THR A 141 -13.99 -18.79 -21.79
CA THR A 141 -13.43 -20.13 -21.54
C THR A 141 -12.12 -20.14 -20.74
N ASP A 142 -11.33 -19.05 -20.76
CA ASP A 142 -10.07 -18.96 -20.01
C ASP A 142 -10.27 -18.47 -18.57
N LYS A 143 -11.40 -17.84 -18.25
CA LYS A 143 -11.75 -17.35 -16.91
C LYS A 143 -11.96 -18.46 -15.87
N ASN A 144 -12.04 -19.73 -16.29
CA ASN A 144 -12.31 -20.90 -15.44
C ASN A 144 -11.07 -21.76 -15.10
N LYS A 145 -9.85 -21.39 -15.51
CA LYS A 145 -8.65 -22.23 -15.33
C LYS A 145 -7.82 -21.82 -14.10
N GLY A 146 -8.10 -22.42 -12.94
CA GLY A 146 -7.17 -22.46 -11.79
C GLY A 146 -6.69 -21.11 -11.20
N PRO A 147 -5.77 -21.13 -10.21
CA PRO A 147 -5.23 -19.92 -9.59
C PRO A 147 -4.25 -19.13 -10.48
N GLU A 148 -3.66 -19.76 -11.50
CA GLU A 148 -2.70 -19.13 -12.43
C GLU A 148 -3.36 -18.01 -13.27
N VAL A 149 -4.64 -18.15 -13.59
CA VAL A 149 -5.41 -17.11 -14.30
C VAL A 149 -5.56 -15.84 -13.47
N LEU A 150 -5.64 -15.95 -12.13
CA LEU A 150 -5.72 -14.78 -11.27
C LEU A 150 -4.44 -13.94 -11.36
N VAL A 151 -3.27 -14.57 -11.40
CA VAL A 151 -1.99 -13.87 -11.54
C VAL A 151 -1.94 -13.15 -12.89
N GLY A 152 -2.32 -13.83 -13.98
CA GLY A 152 -2.39 -13.21 -15.31
C GLY A 152 -3.37 -12.02 -15.34
N LEU A 153 -4.52 -12.14 -14.69
CA LEU A 153 -5.51 -11.06 -14.58
C LEU A 153 -4.97 -9.82 -13.85
N VAL A 154 -4.27 -10.03 -12.74
CA VAL A 154 -3.68 -8.94 -11.94
C VAL A 154 -2.54 -8.28 -12.70
N MET A 155 -1.65 -9.06 -13.32
CA MET A 155 -0.52 -8.54 -14.12
C MET A 155 -0.99 -7.71 -15.32
N ASN A 156 -2.16 -8.00 -15.88
CA ASN A 156 -2.76 -7.24 -16.97
C ASN A 156 -3.75 -6.16 -16.50
N ASN A 157 -3.81 -5.84 -15.20
CA ASN A 157 -4.71 -4.84 -14.62
C ASN A 157 -6.21 -5.03 -14.98
N MET A 158 -6.67 -6.28 -15.07
CA MET A 158 -8.05 -6.64 -15.41
C MET A 158 -8.92 -6.80 -14.15
N TRP A 159 -9.11 -5.72 -13.40
CA TRP A 159 -9.67 -5.74 -12.05
C TRP A 159 -11.16 -6.13 -11.98
N ARG A 160 -11.98 -5.83 -12.99
CA ARG A 160 -13.37 -6.34 -13.05
C ARG A 160 -13.40 -7.86 -13.10
N SER A 161 -12.51 -8.46 -13.89
CA SER A 161 -12.40 -9.91 -14.03
C SER A 161 -11.85 -10.53 -12.74
N VAL A 162 -10.86 -9.90 -12.09
CA VAL A 162 -10.39 -10.29 -10.74
C VAL A 162 -11.54 -10.31 -9.73
N ALA A 163 -12.34 -9.23 -9.68
CA ALA A 163 -13.44 -9.11 -8.74
C ALA A 163 -14.57 -10.13 -8.99
N ARG A 164 -14.86 -10.45 -10.27
CA ARG A 164 -15.82 -11.49 -10.65
C ARG A 164 -15.30 -12.89 -10.31
N TYR A 165 -14.04 -13.18 -10.59
CA TYR A 165 -13.39 -14.43 -10.22
C TYR A 165 -13.44 -14.65 -8.70
N ALA A 166 -13.08 -13.63 -7.91
CA ALA A 166 -13.13 -13.71 -6.45
C ALA A 166 -14.55 -13.99 -5.93
N ARG A 167 -15.59 -13.35 -6.48
CA ARG A 167 -17.00 -13.67 -6.15
C ARG A 167 -17.36 -15.11 -6.49
N GLN A 168 -17.03 -15.56 -7.70
CA GLN A 168 -17.34 -16.92 -8.15
C GLN A 168 -16.68 -17.96 -7.23
N LYS A 169 -15.42 -17.74 -6.86
CA LYS A 169 -14.70 -18.60 -5.93
C LYS A 169 -15.29 -18.55 -4.52
N LEU A 170 -15.58 -17.36 -3.98
CA LEU A 170 -16.20 -17.21 -2.65
C LEU A 170 -17.48 -18.03 -2.50
N VAL A 171 -18.35 -18.03 -3.52
CA VAL A 171 -19.61 -18.79 -3.48
C VAL A 171 -19.38 -20.32 -3.53
N GLN A 172 -18.22 -20.77 -4.03
CA GLN A 172 -17.85 -22.18 -4.16
C GLN A 172 -16.96 -22.69 -3.02
N THR A 173 -16.28 -21.81 -2.29
CA THR A 173 -15.36 -22.16 -1.19
C THR A 173 -16.11 -22.83 -0.04
N ASP A 174 -15.45 -23.80 0.61
CA ASP A 174 -15.98 -24.45 1.81
C ASP A 174 -16.18 -23.41 2.92
N PRO A 175 -17.39 -23.28 3.49
CA PRO A 175 -17.66 -22.37 4.61
C PRO A 175 -16.78 -22.60 5.85
N THR A 176 -16.08 -23.72 5.97
CA THR A 176 -15.16 -23.96 7.08
C THR A 176 -13.76 -23.40 6.85
N ASP A 177 -13.37 -23.11 5.61
CA ASP A 177 -12.05 -22.55 5.26
C ASP A 177 -12.07 -21.03 5.35
N LEU A 178 -12.00 -20.50 6.58
CA LEU A 178 -12.01 -19.06 6.82
C LEU A 178 -10.79 -18.35 6.24
N GLU A 179 -9.63 -19.02 6.15
CA GLU A 179 -8.41 -18.43 5.60
C GLU A 179 -8.58 -18.13 4.10
N GLU A 180 -9.04 -19.13 3.32
CA GLU A 180 -9.31 -18.93 1.89
C GLU A 180 -10.40 -17.88 1.67
N ILE A 181 -11.48 -17.91 2.48
CA ILE A 181 -12.57 -16.94 2.41
C ILE A 181 -12.03 -15.51 2.56
N PHE A 182 -11.22 -15.22 3.59
CA PHE A 182 -10.71 -13.87 3.80
C PHE A 182 -9.68 -13.42 2.75
N GLN A 183 -8.89 -14.34 2.19
CA GLN A 183 -8.00 -14.05 1.07
C GLN A 183 -8.77 -13.67 -0.20
N LEU A 184 -9.89 -14.36 -0.48
CA LEU A 184 -10.75 -14.02 -1.61
C LEU A 184 -11.52 -12.71 -1.36
N TRP A 185 -11.93 -12.43 -0.13
CA TRP A 185 -12.50 -11.13 0.25
C TRP A 185 -11.52 -9.98 0.06
N TYR A 186 -10.26 -10.17 0.47
CA TYR A 186 -9.19 -9.21 0.20
C TYR A 186 -9.02 -8.97 -1.30
N THR A 187 -8.93 -10.04 -2.09
CA THR A 187 -8.80 -9.97 -3.55
C THR A 187 -9.96 -9.19 -4.19
N ARG A 188 -11.20 -9.48 -3.76
CA ARG A 188 -12.40 -8.81 -4.26
C ARG A 188 -12.40 -7.32 -3.91
N LEU A 189 -12.20 -6.98 -2.64
CA LEU A 189 -12.26 -5.59 -2.17
C LEU A 189 -11.11 -4.77 -2.73
N LEU A 190 -9.92 -5.34 -2.85
CA LEU A 190 -8.79 -4.72 -3.52
C LEU A 190 -9.16 -4.36 -4.97
N ALA A 191 -9.70 -5.32 -5.72
CA ALA A 191 -10.11 -5.07 -7.11
C ALA A 191 -11.16 -3.95 -7.20
N LEU A 192 -12.15 -3.90 -6.31
CA LEU A 192 -13.12 -2.80 -6.26
C LEU A 192 -12.45 -1.45 -6.00
N THR A 193 -11.47 -1.39 -5.10
CA THR A 193 -10.73 -0.14 -4.83
C THR A 193 -9.83 0.29 -5.98
N LYS A 194 -9.22 -0.67 -6.70
CA LYS A 194 -8.44 -0.40 -7.92
C LYS A 194 -9.31 0.16 -9.03
N LEU A 195 -10.55 -0.32 -9.16
CA LEU A 195 -11.57 0.21 -10.08
C LEU A 195 -12.14 1.58 -9.68
N GLY A 196 -11.77 2.14 -8.53
CA GLY A 196 -12.35 3.37 -8.01
C GLY A 196 -13.80 3.23 -7.50
N LEU A 197 -14.32 2.00 -7.40
CA LEU A 197 -15.67 1.71 -6.92
C LEU A 197 -15.73 1.72 -5.38
N TYR A 198 -15.29 2.83 -4.77
CA TYR A 198 -15.11 2.95 -3.32
C TYR A 198 -16.43 2.80 -2.55
N GLN A 199 -17.54 3.30 -3.10
CA GLN A 199 -18.86 3.16 -2.48
C GLN A 199 -19.29 1.70 -2.42
N LEU A 200 -19.02 0.94 -3.49
CA LEU A 200 -19.30 -0.49 -3.55
C LEU A 200 -18.44 -1.26 -2.54
N ALA A 201 -17.13 -0.96 -2.53
CA ALA A 201 -16.20 -1.54 -1.57
C ALA A 201 -16.64 -1.27 -0.13
N SER A 202 -17.10 -0.05 0.19
CA SER A 202 -17.62 0.30 1.52
C SER A 202 -18.84 -0.51 1.90
N ALA A 203 -19.82 -0.58 0.99
CA ALA A 203 -21.06 -1.32 1.23
C ALA A 203 -20.82 -2.83 1.42
N GLU A 204 -19.78 -3.37 0.80
CA GLU A 204 -19.36 -4.77 0.99
C GLU A 204 -18.54 -4.97 2.28
N PHE A 205 -17.66 -4.04 2.64
CA PHE A 205 -16.99 -4.05 3.96
C PHE A 205 -18.01 -4.02 5.10
N ASP A 206 -19.11 -3.30 4.96
CA ASP A 206 -20.20 -3.29 5.97
C ASP A 206 -20.82 -4.68 6.15
N LYS A 207 -20.79 -5.56 5.13
CA LYS A 207 -21.24 -6.95 5.24
C LYS A 207 -20.25 -7.84 6.00
N LEU A 208 -18.95 -7.53 5.94
CA LEU A 208 -17.93 -8.21 6.74
C LEU A 208 -18.10 -7.92 8.23
N GLY A 209 -18.64 -6.76 8.60
CA GLY A 209 -18.84 -6.33 9.98
C GLY A 209 -17.53 -5.99 10.69
N ASP A 210 -17.50 -6.10 12.03
CA ASP A 210 -16.29 -5.82 12.81
C ASP A 210 -15.23 -6.91 12.58
N LEU A 211 -14.09 -6.52 12.01
CA LEU A 211 -12.96 -7.40 11.71
C LEU A 211 -12.13 -7.78 12.96
N ASN A 212 -12.41 -7.16 14.12
CA ASN A 212 -11.73 -7.47 15.39
C ASN A 212 -12.54 -8.38 16.31
N ARG A 213 -13.66 -8.93 15.82
CA ARG A 213 -14.50 -9.82 16.62
C ARG A 213 -13.76 -11.12 16.97
N PRO A 214 -13.99 -11.72 18.17
CA PRO A 214 -13.30 -12.92 18.62
C PRO A 214 -13.41 -14.11 17.66
N GLU A 215 -14.53 -14.23 16.95
CA GLU A 215 -14.79 -15.32 15.99
C GLU A 215 -13.83 -15.32 14.78
N LEU A 216 -13.02 -14.26 14.62
CA LEU A 216 -12.02 -14.11 13.56
C LEU A 216 -10.59 -14.22 14.10
N THR A 217 -10.39 -14.86 15.25
CA THR A 217 -9.06 -15.18 15.77
C THR A 217 -8.86 -16.70 15.83
N TYR A 218 -7.60 -17.14 15.64
CA TYR A 218 -7.27 -18.56 15.62
C TYR A 218 -7.60 -19.25 16.96
N GLU A 219 -7.41 -18.53 18.07
CA GLU A 219 -7.65 -19.02 19.43
C GLU A 219 -9.13 -19.31 19.71
N TYR A 220 -10.04 -18.78 18.90
CA TYR A 220 -11.47 -19.10 19.00
C TYR A 220 -11.78 -20.53 18.54
N TYR A 221 -10.96 -21.10 17.64
CA TYR A 221 -11.13 -22.46 17.12
C TYR A 221 -9.91 -23.36 17.40
N PRO A 222 -9.60 -23.65 18.68
CA PRO A 222 -8.37 -24.35 19.08
C PRO A 222 -8.25 -25.78 18.55
N GLN A 223 -9.38 -26.42 18.19
CA GLN A 223 -9.38 -27.75 17.60
C GLN A 223 -9.00 -27.75 16.11
N ALA A 224 -9.30 -26.66 15.40
CA ALA A 224 -9.04 -26.52 13.97
C ALA A 224 -7.67 -25.88 13.70
N TYR A 225 -7.23 -24.98 14.59
CA TYR A 225 -5.96 -24.27 14.50
C TYR A 225 -5.15 -24.46 15.79
N PRO A 226 -4.60 -25.66 16.02
CA PRO A 226 -3.72 -25.89 17.16
C PRO A 226 -2.46 -25.03 17.01
N ASP A 227 -2.01 -24.41 18.11
CA ASP A 227 -0.80 -23.58 18.18
C ASP A 227 -0.77 -22.32 17.29
N CYS A 228 -1.86 -22.00 16.59
CA CYS A 228 -2.01 -20.74 15.87
C CYS A 228 -2.54 -19.63 16.80
N SER A 229 -2.00 -18.43 16.68
CA SER A 229 -2.44 -17.25 17.45
C SER A 229 -2.54 -16.02 16.56
N GLY A 230 -3.49 -15.14 16.87
CA GLY A 230 -3.73 -13.91 16.14
C GLY A 230 -5.00 -13.95 15.29
N SER A 231 -5.09 -13.00 14.36
CA SER A 231 -6.28 -12.84 13.52
C SER A 231 -6.20 -13.71 12.27
N ILE A 232 -7.32 -14.32 11.92
CA ILE A 232 -7.53 -15.02 10.64
C ILE A 232 -7.63 -14.01 9.49
N VAL A 233 -8.05 -12.77 9.79
CA VAL A 233 -8.15 -11.69 8.81
C VAL A 233 -6.74 -11.27 8.35
N PRO A 234 -6.44 -11.33 7.05
CA PRO A 234 -5.16 -10.88 6.51
C PRO A 234 -4.88 -9.42 6.87
N PHE A 235 -3.64 -9.10 7.17
CA PHE A 235 -3.26 -7.74 7.59
C PHE A 235 -3.53 -6.73 6.47
N GLU A 236 -3.35 -7.14 5.23
CA GLU A 236 -3.54 -6.35 4.02
C GLU A 236 -5.02 -5.93 3.87
N LEU A 237 -5.95 -6.80 4.26
CA LEU A 237 -7.38 -6.48 4.30
C LEU A 237 -7.69 -5.41 5.37
N LEU A 238 -7.01 -5.46 6.52
CA LEU A 238 -7.14 -4.43 7.55
C LEU A 238 -6.59 -3.08 7.06
N VAL A 239 -5.45 -3.08 6.36
CA VAL A 239 -4.87 -1.87 5.75
C VAL A 239 -5.82 -1.27 4.71
N LEU A 240 -6.43 -2.12 3.89
CA LEU A 240 -7.42 -1.69 2.90
C LEU A 240 -8.66 -1.07 3.57
N TRP A 241 -9.19 -1.71 4.61
CA TRP A 241 -10.30 -1.20 5.42
C TRP A 241 -9.98 0.15 6.10
N ALA A 242 -8.74 0.30 6.58
CA ALA A 242 -8.28 1.52 7.22
C ALA A 242 -8.11 2.67 6.21
N SER A 243 -7.68 2.34 4.99
CA SER A 243 -7.41 3.33 3.94
C SER A 243 -8.67 3.80 3.21
N LEU A 244 -9.69 2.94 3.11
CA LEU A 244 -10.92 3.20 2.35
C LEU A 244 -11.62 4.53 2.64
N PRO A 245 -11.78 4.98 3.90
CA PRO A 245 -12.45 6.24 4.20
C PRO A 245 -11.79 7.46 3.54
N ALA A 246 -10.47 7.43 3.31
CA ALA A 246 -9.77 8.53 2.65
C ALA A 246 -10.26 8.70 1.19
N TRP A 247 -10.47 7.59 0.48
CA TRP A 247 -11.01 7.62 -0.89
C TRP A 247 -12.48 8.05 -0.94
N LEU A 248 -13.22 7.85 0.15
CA LEU A 248 -14.60 8.33 0.34
C LEU A 248 -14.69 9.77 0.88
N LYS A 249 -13.59 10.53 0.84
CA LYS A 249 -13.52 11.92 1.34
C LYS A 249 -13.75 12.06 2.86
N ALA A 250 -13.47 11.01 3.62
CA ALA A 250 -13.45 11.00 5.09
C ALA A 250 -12.03 10.71 5.63
N PRO A 251 -11.05 11.61 5.42
CA PRO A 251 -9.64 11.33 5.69
C PRO A 251 -9.33 11.21 7.20
N LEU A 252 -10.05 11.92 8.08
CA LEU A 252 -9.85 11.80 9.53
C LEU A 252 -10.17 10.40 10.06
N THR A 253 -11.24 9.77 9.53
CA THR A 253 -11.57 8.38 9.86
C THR A 253 -10.49 7.41 9.38
N ALA A 254 -9.89 7.67 8.22
CA ALA A 254 -8.76 6.87 7.75
C ALA A 254 -7.55 7.01 8.69
N LEU A 255 -7.19 8.25 9.09
CA LEU A 255 -6.09 8.49 10.03
C LEU A 255 -6.30 7.76 11.36
N GLU A 256 -7.51 7.80 11.92
CA GLU A 256 -7.84 7.08 13.14
C GLU A 256 -7.61 5.57 12.97
N ARG A 257 -8.14 4.97 11.90
CA ARG A 257 -7.99 3.54 11.61
C ARG A 257 -6.53 3.14 11.37
N ILE A 258 -5.78 3.92 10.60
CA ILE A 258 -4.35 3.67 10.33
C ILE A 258 -3.55 3.78 11.64
N SER A 259 -3.84 4.78 12.48
CA SER A 259 -3.19 4.94 13.79
C SER A 259 -3.49 3.77 14.72
N MET A 260 -4.73 3.27 14.73
CA MET A 260 -5.09 2.06 15.47
C MET A 260 -4.28 0.83 15.01
N LEU A 261 -4.07 0.67 13.69
CA LEU A 261 -3.24 -0.41 13.15
C LEU A 261 -1.76 -0.23 13.52
N ALA A 262 -1.21 0.98 13.47
CA ALA A 262 0.16 1.24 13.91
C ALA A 262 0.37 0.86 15.39
N ILE A 263 -0.56 1.27 16.26
CA ILE A 263 -0.56 0.91 17.69
C ILE A 263 -0.66 -0.62 17.87
N ARG A 264 -1.49 -1.29 17.06
CA ARG A 264 -1.59 -2.76 17.08
C ARG A 264 -0.28 -3.42 16.68
N CYS A 265 0.37 -2.96 15.60
CA CYS A 265 1.68 -3.46 15.17
C CYS A 265 2.73 -3.31 16.28
N LYS A 266 2.80 -2.14 16.92
CA LYS A 266 3.68 -1.88 18.06
C LYS A 266 3.46 -2.85 19.23
N LYS A 267 2.19 -3.08 19.59
CA LYS A 267 1.84 -4.03 20.65
C LYS A 267 2.23 -5.46 20.31
N MET A 268 2.08 -5.86 19.04
CA MET A 268 2.47 -7.20 18.59
C MET A 268 3.98 -7.36 18.51
N GLN A 269 4.71 -6.33 18.10
CA GLN A 269 6.17 -6.30 18.15
C GLN A 269 6.67 -6.55 19.58
N LEU A 270 6.09 -5.89 20.59
CA LEU A 270 6.48 -6.07 22.00
C LEU A 270 6.14 -7.47 22.56
N LYS A 271 5.18 -8.17 21.97
CA LYS A 271 4.76 -9.51 22.43
C LYS A 271 5.57 -10.64 21.80
N THR A 272 5.83 -10.52 20.50
CA THR A 272 6.40 -11.62 19.68
C THR A 272 7.86 -11.37 19.32
N ASP A 273 8.36 -10.14 19.50
CA ASP A 273 9.70 -9.69 19.07
C ASP A 273 10.01 -10.07 17.61
N SER A 274 9.04 -9.82 16.72
CA SER A 274 9.11 -10.22 15.31
C SER A 274 9.48 -9.04 14.41
N ALA A 275 10.48 -9.25 13.55
CA ALA A 275 10.87 -8.31 12.50
C ALA A 275 9.71 -7.94 11.57
N LEU A 276 8.76 -8.88 11.34
CA LEU A 276 7.57 -8.64 10.53
C LEU A 276 6.69 -7.53 11.10
N TRP A 277 6.41 -7.57 12.41
CA TRP A 277 5.58 -6.54 13.06
C TRP A 277 6.26 -5.18 13.09
N ARG A 278 7.59 -5.15 13.17
CA ARG A 278 8.38 -3.92 13.01
C ARG A 278 8.22 -3.35 11.60
N LYS A 279 8.36 -4.18 10.55
CA LYS A 279 8.16 -3.76 9.14
C LYS A 279 6.74 -3.22 8.92
N ARG A 280 5.72 -3.93 9.42
CA ARG A 280 4.32 -3.48 9.34
C ARG A 280 4.08 -2.17 10.09
N GLU A 281 4.68 -1.96 11.25
CA GLU A 281 4.57 -0.70 11.99
C GLU A 281 5.13 0.48 11.17
N ILE A 282 6.33 0.32 10.61
CA ILE A 282 6.96 1.35 9.76
C ILE A 282 6.06 1.68 8.57
N GLN A 283 5.56 0.66 7.88
CA GLN A 283 4.65 0.83 6.76
C GLN A 283 3.39 1.61 7.16
N MET A 284 2.81 1.35 8.33
CA MET A 284 1.65 2.12 8.81
C MET A 284 1.97 3.59 9.05
N TYR A 285 3.16 3.92 9.59
CA TYR A 285 3.56 5.32 9.74
C TYR A 285 3.86 5.99 8.39
N LEU A 286 4.42 5.29 7.41
CA LEU A 286 4.61 5.82 6.05
C LEU A 286 3.26 6.11 5.36
N VAL A 287 2.30 5.19 5.50
CA VAL A 287 0.92 5.40 5.02
C VAL A 287 0.29 6.58 5.75
N LEU A 288 0.48 6.71 7.07
CA LEU A 288 0.00 7.84 7.86
C LEU A 288 0.58 9.17 7.36
N ALA A 289 1.90 9.25 7.19
CA ALA A 289 2.58 10.45 6.67
C ALA A 289 2.05 10.82 5.28
N THR A 290 1.84 9.83 4.41
CA THR A 290 1.25 10.05 3.07
C THR A 290 -0.15 10.63 3.16
N LYS A 291 -1.00 10.12 4.06
CA LYS A 291 -2.36 10.66 4.26
C LYS A 291 -2.34 12.07 4.84
N LEU A 292 -1.41 12.39 5.74
CA LEU A 292 -1.23 13.74 6.27
C LEU A 292 -0.80 14.72 5.16
N MET A 293 0.10 14.30 4.27
CA MET A 293 0.50 15.09 3.09
C MET A 293 -0.68 15.33 2.14
N GLU A 294 -1.51 14.32 1.87
CA GLU A 294 -2.73 14.47 1.06
C GLU A 294 -3.73 15.45 1.68
N MET A 295 -3.80 15.52 3.02
CA MET A 295 -4.61 16.51 3.73
C MET A 295 -3.96 17.90 3.84
N GLN A 296 -2.76 18.09 3.30
CA GLN A 296 -1.95 19.30 3.44
C GLN A 296 -1.52 19.62 4.89
N ASP A 297 -1.59 18.64 5.81
CA ASP A 297 -1.03 18.75 7.15
C ASP A 297 0.45 18.36 7.11
N PHE A 298 1.24 19.22 6.48
CA PHE A 298 2.67 18.99 6.28
C PHE A 298 3.45 19.00 7.60
N ALA A 299 3.00 19.74 8.62
CA ALA A 299 3.67 19.77 9.93
C ALA A 299 3.59 18.42 10.65
N ALA A 300 2.40 17.81 10.70
CA ALA A 300 2.23 16.47 11.25
C ALA A 300 2.93 15.40 10.40
N ALA A 301 2.92 15.56 9.07
CA ALA A 301 3.65 14.66 8.17
C ALA A 301 5.16 14.69 8.45
N THR A 302 5.76 15.87 8.63
CA THR A 302 7.18 16.03 8.99
C THR A 302 7.49 15.37 10.32
N SER A 303 6.70 15.65 11.37
CA SER A 303 6.90 15.03 12.68
C SER A 303 6.83 13.50 12.63
N THR A 304 5.91 12.96 11.81
CA THR A 304 5.80 11.52 11.58
C THR A 304 7.03 10.97 10.87
N MET A 305 7.51 11.63 9.81
CA MET A 305 8.71 11.22 9.08
C MET A 305 9.99 11.30 9.93
N GLU A 306 10.12 12.31 10.79
CA GLU A 306 11.24 12.43 11.74
C GLU A 306 11.24 11.30 12.76
N MET A 307 10.07 10.93 13.29
CA MET A 307 9.91 9.78 14.17
C MET A 307 10.31 8.48 13.45
N ILE A 308 9.92 8.30 12.18
CA ILE A 308 10.33 7.14 11.37
C ILE A 308 11.86 7.08 11.27
N LEU A 309 12.48 8.21 10.92
CA LEU A 309 13.93 8.33 10.78
C LEU A 309 14.64 7.92 12.08
N GLN A 310 14.25 8.50 13.22
CA GLN A 310 14.90 8.29 14.52
C GLN A 310 14.77 6.87 15.08
N HIS A 311 13.64 6.20 14.82
CA HIS A 311 13.32 4.92 15.48
C HIS A 311 13.47 3.69 14.57
N TYR A 312 13.44 3.87 13.26
CA TYR A 312 13.33 2.75 12.33
C TYR A 312 14.31 2.79 11.17
N ALA A 313 14.80 3.98 10.80
CA ALA A 313 15.66 4.19 9.66
C ALA A 313 17.08 4.66 10.04
N THR A 314 17.48 4.47 11.31
CA THR A 314 18.88 4.58 11.73
C THR A 314 19.45 3.18 11.95
N ASN A 315 20.44 2.82 11.14
CA ASN A 315 21.17 1.56 11.23
C ASN A 315 22.03 1.51 12.50
N PRO A 316 22.41 0.31 12.98
CA PRO A 316 23.29 0.16 14.14
C PRO A 316 24.65 0.88 14.00
N ASN A 317 25.08 1.12 12.76
CA ASN A 317 26.31 1.83 12.43
C ASN A 317 26.17 3.35 12.53
N GLY A 318 24.98 3.87 12.79
CA GLY A 318 24.64 5.29 12.80
C GLY A 318 24.24 5.85 11.42
N ASP A 319 24.37 5.05 10.36
CA ASP A 319 23.92 5.42 9.02
C ASP A 319 22.40 5.50 8.96
N GLU A 320 21.88 6.46 8.22
CA GLU A 320 20.44 6.68 8.10
C GLU A 320 19.96 6.30 6.71
N ASP A 321 18.69 5.92 6.61
CA ASP A 321 18.10 5.56 5.32
C ASP A 321 18.03 6.80 4.40
N ILE A 322 18.77 6.70 3.28
CA ILE A 322 18.90 7.76 2.28
C ILE A 322 17.55 8.10 1.65
N ASP A 323 16.65 7.13 1.48
CA ASP A 323 15.35 7.34 0.86
C ASP A 323 14.42 8.11 1.79
N ILE A 324 14.43 7.78 3.09
CA ILE A 324 13.67 8.51 4.12
C ILE A 324 14.22 9.92 4.29
N LEU A 325 15.55 10.10 4.32
CA LEU A 325 16.19 11.42 4.34
C LEU A 325 15.80 12.25 3.11
N SER A 326 15.85 11.65 1.92
CA SER A 326 15.46 12.32 0.68
C SER A 326 13.99 12.74 0.70
N GLY A 327 13.10 11.86 1.16
CA GLY A 327 11.67 12.16 1.33
C GLY A 327 11.43 13.31 2.31
N LEU A 328 12.08 13.27 3.48
CA LEU A 328 11.98 14.31 4.50
C LEU A 328 12.53 15.66 4.02
N GLY A 329 13.68 15.67 3.33
CA GLY A 329 14.26 16.88 2.77
C GLY A 329 13.36 17.51 1.69
N ARG A 330 12.73 16.69 0.84
CA ARG A 330 11.74 17.16 -0.14
C ARG A 330 10.48 17.72 0.52
N LEU A 331 10.03 17.13 1.62
CA LEU A 331 8.93 17.65 2.42
C LEU A 331 9.26 19.02 3.04
N TYR A 332 10.48 19.20 3.54
CA TYR A 332 10.97 20.51 4.01
C TYR A 332 11.02 21.56 2.90
N VAL A 333 11.46 21.18 1.69
CA VAL A 333 11.41 22.06 0.52
C VAL A 333 9.96 22.47 0.21
N GLN A 334 9.02 21.52 0.23
CA GLN A 334 7.60 21.78 -0.02
C GLN A 334 6.98 22.73 1.03
N LEU A 335 7.43 22.62 2.29
CA LEU A 335 7.06 23.51 3.39
C LEU A 335 7.68 24.92 3.30
N GLY A 336 8.72 25.09 2.49
CA GLY A 336 9.50 26.33 2.43
C GLY A 336 10.55 26.46 3.55
N ASP A 337 10.77 25.43 4.36
CA ASP A 337 11.87 25.39 5.33
C ASP A 337 13.16 24.94 4.65
N ILE A 338 13.76 25.91 3.95
CA ILE A 338 15.00 25.70 3.18
C ILE A 338 16.17 25.34 4.10
N ALA A 339 16.18 25.83 5.35
CA ALA A 339 17.27 25.59 6.29
C ALA A 339 17.29 24.14 6.76
N SER A 340 16.14 23.59 7.15
CA SER A 340 16.00 22.18 7.51
C SER A 340 16.26 21.28 6.31
N ALA A 341 15.76 21.63 5.12
CA ALA A 341 16.06 20.88 3.89
C ALA A 341 17.57 20.80 3.59
N GLU A 342 18.29 21.91 3.74
CA GLU A 342 19.74 21.95 3.52
C GLU A 342 20.51 21.09 4.54
N ASN A 343 20.09 21.09 5.80
CA ASN A 343 20.65 20.20 6.83
C ASN A 343 20.44 18.72 6.45
N ILE A 344 19.21 18.34 6.10
CA ILE A 344 18.87 16.96 5.71
C ILE A 344 19.67 16.51 4.49
N PHE A 345 19.73 17.31 3.43
CA PHE A 345 20.51 16.95 2.24
C PHE A 345 22.02 16.90 2.51
N GLY A 346 22.54 17.76 3.40
CA GLY A 346 23.94 17.70 3.85
C GLY A 346 24.29 16.39 4.58
N ARG A 347 23.35 15.79 5.33
CA ARG A 347 23.53 14.47 5.95
C ARG A 347 23.67 13.36 4.91
N ILE A 348 22.86 13.40 3.85
CA ILE A 348 22.97 12.44 2.73
C ILE A 348 24.34 12.58 2.04
N GLU A 349 24.78 13.81 1.79
CA GLU A 349 26.10 14.09 1.19
C GLU A 349 27.25 13.59 2.07
N SER A 350 27.10 13.62 3.40
CA SER A 350 28.12 13.13 4.35
C SER A 350 28.21 11.61 4.42
N GLN A 351 27.09 10.90 4.21
CA GLN A 351 27.06 9.43 4.14
C GLN A 351 27.61 8.87 2.81
N ARG A 352 27.81 9.75 1.82
CA ARG A 352 28.34 9.42 0.49
C ARG A 352 29.73 8.77 0.53
N GLU A 353 30.58 9.14 1.49
CA GLU A 353 31.97 8.66 1.56
C GLU A 353 32.08 7.13 1.73
N VAL A 354 30.99 6.46 2.11
CA VAL A 354 30.93 5.01 2.37
C VAL A 354 30.36 4.20 1.19
N SER A 355 29.64 4.83 0.24
CA SER A 355 28.82 4.10 -0.75
C SER A 355 29.06 4.61 -2.19
N THR A 356 29.88 3.90 -2.97
CA THR A 356 30.23 4.18 -4.38
C THR A 356 29.16 3.74 -5.39
N SER A 357 27.87 3.95 -5.10
CA SER A 357 26.80 3.58 -6.05
C SER A 357 26.36 4.77 -6.92
N THR A 358 26.33 4.57 -8.24
CA THR A 358 25.89 5.58 -9.22
C THR A 358 24.47 6.09 -8.93
N SER A 359 23.60 5.23 -8.38
CA SER A 359 22.22 5.58 -8.02
C SER A 359 22.13 6.60 -6.87
N ILE A 360 23.02 6.52 -5.87
CA ILE A 360 23.04 7.48 -4.76
C ILE A 360 23.53 8.86 -5.25
N GLU A 361 24.48 8.87 -6.18
CA GLU A 361 24.98 10.12 -6.77
C GLU A 361 23.88 10.89 -7.53
N GLU A 362 23.01 10.17 -8.26
CA GLU A 362 21.85 10.76 -8.91
C GLU A 362 20.88 11.38 -7.88
N VAL A 363 20.56 10.66 -6.81
CA VAL A 363 19.67 11.14 -5.74
C VAL A 363 20.21 12.42 -5.11
N ILE A 364 21.51 12.48 -4.81
CA ILE A 364 22.17 13.67 -4.25
C ILE A 364 22.05 14.86 -5.22
N LYS A 365 22.39 14.65 -6.50
CA LYS A 365 22.32 15.73 -7.50
C LYS A 365 20.90 16.23 -7.72
N ILE A 366 19.91 15.34 -7.73
CA ILE A 366 18.48 15.70 -7.84
C ILE A 366 18.04 16.52 -6.62
N ASN A 367 18.32 16.05 -5.41
CA ASN A 367 17.97 16.76 -4.17
C ASN A 367 18.65 18.14 -4.11
N ARG A 368 19.91 18.23 -4.55
CA ARG A 368 20.65 19.50 -4.67
C ARG A 368 19.99 20.46 -5.66
N ALA A 369 19.58 19.96 -6.82
CA ALA A 369 18.86 20.76 -7.81
C ALA A 369 17.53 21.30 -7.26
N LEU A 370 16.76 20.47 -6.55
CA LEU A 370 15.51 20.89 -5.89
C LEU A 370 15.75 22.00 -4.86
N LEU A 371 16.81 21.91 -4.06
CA LEU A 371 17.18 22.96 -3.12
C LEU A 371 17.58 24.27 -3.83
N LEU A 372 18.33 24.18 -4.94
CA LEU A 372 18.70 25.35 -5.74
C LEU A 372 17.49 26.02 -6.37
N ILE A 373 16.52 25.24 -6.84
CA ILE A 373 15.21 25.71 -7.32
C ILE A 373 14.48 26.46 -6.21
N ALA A 374 14.38 25.87 -5.02
CA ALA A 374 13.74 26.51 -3.86
C ALA A 374 14.41 27.85 -3.46
N LYS A 375 15.73 27.96 -3.66
CA LYS A 375 16.51 29.19 -3.43
C LYS A 375 16.44 30.21 -4.59
N GLY A 376 15.72 29.91 -5.67
CA GLY A 376 15.63 30.75 -6.87
C GLY A 376 16.90 30.78 -7.72
N LYS A 377 17.85 29.85 -7.52
CA LYS A 377 19.13 29.77 -8.24
C LYS A 377 18.99 28.92 -9.51
N TRP A 378 18.15 29.36 -10.43
CA TRP A 378 17.74 28.61 -11.63
C TRP A 378 18.92 28.14 -12.50
N ASN A 379 19.90 29.00 -12.77
CA ASN A 379 21.05 28.66 -13.61
C ASN A 379 21.91 27.55 -12.98
N GLN A 380 22.08 27.56 -11.66
CA GLN A 380 22.85 26.53 -10.96
C GLN A 380 22.08 25.21 -10.95
N ALA A 381 20.77 25.26 -10.69
CA ALA A 381 19.92 24.08 -10.76
C ALA A 381 19.94 23.45 -12.16
N TYR A 382 19.87 24.27 -13.20
CA TYR A 382 19.95 23.83 -14.59
C TYR A 382 21.25 23.08 -14.88
N ASN A 383 22.40 23.63 -14.49
CA ASN A 383 23.70 22.97 -14.71
C ASN A 383 23.77 21.61 -14.00
N VAL A 384 23.32 21.54 -12.74
CA VAL A 384 23.29 20.27 -11.98
C VAL A 384 22.35 19.25 -12.63
N LEU A 385 21.16 19.66 -13.06
CA LEU A 385 20.23 18.78 -13.75
C LEU A 385 20.79 18.32 -15.10
N GLN A 386 21.48 19.19 -15.84
CA GLN A 386 22.17 18.79 -17.05
C GLN A 386 23.18 17.68 -16.74
N GLU A 387 24.02 17.81 -15.71
CA GLU A 387 24.97 16.75 -15.34
C GLU A 387 24.28 15.41 -15.06
N VAL A 388 23.15 15.40 -14.33
CA VAL A 388 22.36 14.18 -14.08
C VAL A 388 21.92 13.55 -15.39
N VAL A 389 21.45 14.37 -16.33
CA VAL A 389 20.99 13.88 -17.62
C VAL A 389 22.12 13.37 -18.51
N HIS A 390 23.31 13.98 -18.46
CA HIS A 390 24.47 13.47 -19.20
C HIS A 390 25.02 12.17 -18.58
N THR A 391 24.92 12.02 -17.26
CA THR A 391 25.39 10.81 -16.55
C THR A 391 24.46 9.62 -16.80
N ASN A 392 23.16 9.89 -16.91
CA ASN A 392 22.14 8.90 -17.21
C ASN A 392 21.35 9.33 -18.43
N ASN A 393 21.83 8.88 -19.60
CA ASN A 393 21.32 9.22 -20.92
C ASN A 393 19.86 8.74 -21.13
N GLU A 394 19.28 7.98 -20.18
CA GLU A 394 17.86 7.65 -20.15
C GLU A 394 16.97 8.85 -19.79
N ASN A 395 17.54 9.94 -19.25
CA ASN A 395 16.81 11.11 -18.74
C ASN A 395 16.59 12.25 -19.77
N LEU A 396 17.13 12.18 -21.00
CA LEU A 396 17.04 13.29 -21.97
C LEU A 396 15.84 13.11 -22.94
N LEU A 397 15.09 14.21 -23.12
CA LEU A 397 13.86 14.39 -23.93
C LEU A 397 12.61 13.74 -23.35
N ALA A 398 11.99 14.40 -22.35
CA ALA A 398 10.69 13.98 -21.82
C ALA A 398 9.67 13.69 -22.92
N ILE A 399 9.48 14.54 -23.93
CA ILE A 399 8.48 14.24 -24.98
C ILE A 399 8.89 13.05 -25.85
N GLU A 400 10.10 13.05 -26.40
CA GLU A 400 10.51 12.02 -27.36
C GLU A 400 10.72 10.66 -26.67
N ARG A 401 11.28 10.64 -25.46
CA ARG A 401 11.44 9.43 -24.65
C ARG A 401 10.11 8.97 -24.04
N LEU A 402 9.22 9.85 -23.56
CA LEU A 402 7.88 9.39 -23.13
C LEU A 402 7.11 8.83 -24.32
N ARG A 403 7.26 9.41 -25.53
CA ARG A 403 6.67 8.86 -26.76
C ARG A 403 7.30 7.50 -27.12
N THR A 404 8.62 7.39 -27.12
CA THR A 404 9.33 6.14 -27.41
C THR A 404 9.02 5.08 -26.36
N LEU A 405 8.97 5.43 -25.08
CA LEU A 405 8.60 4.53 -23.99
C LEU A 405 7.15 4.07 -24.13
N THR A 406 6.23 4.95 -24.51
CA THR A 406 4.83 4.59 -24.79
C THR A 406 4.71 3.68 -26.01
N ALA A 407 5.54 3.88 -27.04
CA ALA A 407 5.54 3.05 -28.25
C ALA A 407 6.23 1.69 -28.05
N GLU A 408 7.36 1.64 -27.35
CA GLU A 408 8.16 0.43 -27.11
C GLU A 408 7.61 -0.41 -25.96
N ASN A 409 7.06 0.24 -24.92
CA ASN A 409 6.56 -0.39 -23.69
C ASN A 409 5.14 0.09 -23.35
N PRO A 410 4.15 -0.15 -24.22
CA PRO A 410 2.81 0.41 -24.07
C PRO A 410 2.07 -0.11 -22.83
N THR A 411 2.38 -1.31 -22.35
CA THR A 411 1.82 -1.86 -21.09
C THR A 411 2.32 -1.09 -19.86
N ILE A 412 3.61 -0.78 -19.81
CA ILE A 412 4.22 -0.02 -18.69
C ILE A 412 3.73 1.42 -18.73
N ALA A 413 3.68 2.03 -19.92
CA ALA A 413 3.14 3.37 -20.10
C ALA A 413 1.65 3.45 -19.70
N GLY A 414 0.86 2.43 -20.05
CA GLY A 414 -0.54 2.31 -19.66
C GLY A 414 -0.76 2.14 -18.16
N ALA A 415 0.21 1.57 -17.43
CA ALA A 415 0.17 1.44 -15.98
C ALA A 415 0.59 2.73 -15.24
N CYS A 416 1.31 3.65 -15.90
CA CYS A 416 1.83 4.88 -15.30
C CYS A 416 1.10 6.12 -15.83
N GLU A 417 -0.02 6.47 -15.17
CA GLU A 417 -0.84 7.64 -15.52
C GLU A 417 -0.04 8.95 -15.53
N THR A 418 0.95 9.09 -14.63
CA THR A 418 1.81 10.28 -14.55
C THR A 418 2.63 10.50 -15.82
N VAL A 419 3.10 9.42 -16.46
CA VAL A 419 3.84 9.49 -17.72
C VAL A 419 2.95 10.04 -18.82
N LEU A 420 1.72 9.52 -18.94
CA LEU A 420 0.76 9.96 -19.95
C LEU A 420 0.26 11.39 -19.69
N MET A 421 -0.01 11.74 -18.43
CA MET A 421 -0.40 13.09 -18.01
C MET A 421 0.69 14.11 -18.35
N ASN A 422 1.95 13.81 -18.01
CA ASN A 422 3.08 14.67 -18.32
C ASN A 422 3.26 14.82 -19.84
N MET A 423 3.13 13.73 -20.59
CA MET A 423 3.22 13.75 -22.05
C MET A 423 2.11 14.59 -22.69
N CYS A 424 0.86 14.41 -22.26
CA CYS A 424 -0.28 15.19 -22.75
C CYS A 424 -0.17 16.67 -22.38
N THR A 425 0.34 16.98 -21.17
CA THR A 425 0.63 18.36 -20.75
C THR A 425 1.71 18.99 -21.63
N LEU A 426 2.76 18.24 -21.97
CA LEU A 426 3.81 18.73 -22.88
C LEU A 426 3.29 18.96 -24.30
N PHE A 427 2.29 18.20 -24.76
CA PHE A 427 1.62 18.47 -26.03
C PHE A 427 0.83 19.77 -26.00
N GLU A 428 0.08 20.04 -24.94
CA GLU A 428 -0.62 21.32 -24.74
C GLU A 428 0.33 22.52 -24.73
N LEU A 429 1.54 22.35 -24.17
CA LEU A 429 2.56 23.41 -24.16
C LEU A 429 3.24 23.62 -25.51
N ARG A 430 3.34 22.58 -26.35
CA ARG A 430 4.10 22.61 -27.61
C ARG A 430 3.23 22.91 -28.83
N TYR A 431 1.98 22.48 -28.85
CA TYR A 431 1.11 22.52 -30.02
C TYR A 431 -0.14 23.37 -29.77
N GLU A 432 -0.55 24.14 -30.77
CA GLU A 432 -1.81 24.91 -30.73
C GLU A 432 -3.06 24.01 -30.72
N SER A 433 -2.97 22.82 -31.34
CA SER A 433 -4.02 21.80 -31.36
C SER A 433 -3.49 20.45 -30.86
N PRO A 434 -3.46 20.22 -29.54
CA PRO A 434 -2.88 19.01 -28.95
C PRO A 434 -3.78 17.77 -29.10
N THR A 435 -5.07 17.94 -29.40
CA THR A 435 -6.09 16.88 -29.37
C THR A 435 -5.76 15.70 -30.29
N GLU A 436 -5.26 15.95 -31.50
CA GLU A 436 -4.88 14.88 -32.44
C GLU A 436 -3.78 13.99 -31.83
N LYS A 437 -2.78 14.60 -31.17
CA LYS A 437 -1.69 13.87 -30.51
C LYS A 437 -2.15 13.11 -29.27
N GLN A 438 -3.10 13.67 -28.53
CA GLN A 438 -3.72 12.98 -27.39
C GLN A 438 -4.54 11.76 -27.84
N ILE A 439 -5.27 11.87 -28.97
CA ILE A 439 -5.99 10.74 -29.59
C ILE A 439 -5.00 9.68 -30.08
N ASP A 440 -3.87 10.06 -30.69
CA ASP A 440 -2.83 9.12 -31.11
C ASP A 440 -2.27 8.32 -29.92
N VAL A 441 -1.99 8.99 -28.79
CA VAL A 441 -1.57 8.32 -27.55
C VAL A 441 -2.65 7.40 -27.03
N MET A 442 -3.91 7.84 -27.01
CA MET A 442 -5.05 7.02 -26.61
C MET A 442 -5.12 5.73 -27.46
N LYS A 443 -4.99 5.84 -28.79
CA LYS A 443 -4.94 4.69 -29.70
C LYS A 443 -3.80 3.73 -29.35
N GLN A 444 -2.61 4.25 -29.07
CA GLN A 444 -1.43 3.44 -28.73
C GLN A 444 -1.61 2.64 -27.43
N VAL A 445 -2.11 3.28 -26.37
CA VAL A 445 -2.22 2.65 -25.04
C VAL A 445 -3.48 1.78 -24.90
N SER A 446 -4.54 2.08 -25.64
CA SER A 446 -5.87 1.47 -25.49
C SER A 446 -5.91 -0.06 -25.52
N ARG A 447 -4.99 -0.71 -26.25
CA ARG A 447 -4.88 -2.19 -26.30
C ARG A 447 -4.28 -2.81 -25.03
N TRP A 448 -3.50 -2.04 -24.28
CA TRP A 448 -2.63 -2.54 -23.21
C TRP A 448 -3.03 -2.08 -21.81
N ILE A 449 -3.87 -1.05 -21.73
CA ILE A 449 -4.34 -0.53 -20.46
C ILE A 449 -5.37 -1.46 -19.81
N GLY A 450 -5.26 -1.57 -18.50
CA GLY A 450 -6.27 -2.20 -17.67
C GLY A 450 -7.55 -1.38 -17.58
N ASP A 451 -8.48 -1.91 -16.82
CA ASP A 451 -9.83 -1.36 -16.66
C ASP A 451 -9.97 -0.43 -15.43
N ASN A 452 -8.86 -0.25 -14.70
CA ASN A 452 -8.64 0.77 -13.66
C ASN A 452 -8.05 2.07 -14.20
N PHE A 453 -7.78 2.16 -15.50
CA PHE A 453 -7.11 3.29 -16.11
C PHE A 453 -7.93 4.59 -15.97
N ARG A 454 -7.31 5.63 -15.40
CA ARG A 454 -7.93 6.96 -15.31
C ARG A 454 -7.78 7.73 -16.61
N ALA A 455 -8.84 7.73 -17.39
CA ALA A 455 -8.94 8.40 -18.68
C ALA A 455 -8.58 9.90 -18.63
N GLU A 456 -8.73 10.55 -17.47
CA GLU A 456 -8.42 11.96 -17.26
C GLU A 456 -6.95 12.29 -17.54
N CYS A 457 -6.03 11.31 -17.42
CA CYS A 457 -4.61 11.52 -17.71
C CYS A 457 -4.31 11.85 -19.18
N LEU A 458 -5.23 11.53 -20.09
CA LEU A 458 -5.08 11.87 -21.51
C LEU A 458 -5.43 13.32 -21.84
N ARG A 459 -6.00 14.07 -20.87
CA ARG A 459 -6.43 15.46 -21.02
C ARG A 459 -7.39 15.71 -22.20
N LEU A 460 -8.08 14.67 -22.65
CA LEU A 460 -9.20 14.77 -23.59
C LEU A 460 -10.45 15.21 -22.84
N GLN A 461 -11.36 15.92 -23.52
CA GLN A 461 -12.60 16.34 -22.89
C GLN A 461 -13.49 15.10 -22.67
N PRO A 462 -14.00 14.89 -21.44
CA PRO A 462 -14.91 13.79 -21.15
C PRO A 462 -16.19 13.92 -21.97
#